data_AF-A0A966PRP3-F1
#
_entry.id   AF-A0A966PRP3-F1
#
_cell.length_a   1.000
_cell.length_b   1.000
_cell.length_c   1.000
_cell.angle_alpha   90.00
_cell.angle_beta   90.00
_cell.angle_gamma   90.00
#
_symmetry.space_group_name_H-M   'P 1'
#
loop_
_entity.id
_entity.type
_entity.pdbx_description
1 polymer ?
#
loop_
_entity_poly.entity_id
_entity_poly.type
_entity_poly.pdbx_seq_one_letter_code
_entity_poly.pdbx_strand_id
1 'polypeptide(L)'
;MPRLVAIDLPGGNDFVDEVRRAWDRGDAVLPIDHRLPDVAKDAVVRAMRPHVVVDLDGRRNLSDGIDTEIDDALVIATSGSTGQPKGVVHTMRGLEASARSTSTALGTLESDSWLACLPLAHIGGFSVVARALIMGLALEVHDGFDADRVGESDRTLTSLVPTALRRLDPSRFRRILLGGSRPPADRPHNCVATYGLTETGSGVVYDGWPNPDVELRILDDEILVRGPMLMRAYRDGTTTIDADGWLHTDDVGRLTSDGRLEVEGRRGDVINTGGQKVWPDAVEKVLQRLLPDVDLVIVSRPDPEWGERVVLVHTGGAPDLATCRSMVKESLAAYCAPTDIVAVTELPRTSSGKVRRDVVRRIIADSASHGDD
;
A
#
# COMPACT_ATOMS: atom_id res chain seq x y z
N MET A 1 5.22 -24.27 20.31
CA MET A 1 4.81 -23.96 18.92
C MET A 1 4.93 -22.45 18.73
N PRO A 2 5.34 -21.99 17.54
CA PRO A 2 5.45 -20.56 17.22
C PRO A 2 4.14 -19.83 17.49
N ARG A 3 4.21 -18.69 18.17
CA ARG A 3 3.03 -17.89 18.52
C ARG A 3 2.94 -16.66 17.64
N LEU A 4 1.73 -16.10 17.57
CA LEU A 4 1.49 -14.77 17.02
C LEU A 4 1.38 -13.76 18.18
N VAL A 5 2.22 -12.72 18.15
CA VAL A 5 2.23 -11.61 19.11
C VAL A 5 1.69 -10.36 18.43
N ALA A 6 0.51 -9.90 18.83
CA ALA A 6 -0.01 -8.61 18.41
C ALA A 6 0.65 -7.48 19.19
N ILE A 7 1.13 -6.45 18.48
CA ILE A 7 1.83 -5.30 19.05
C ILE A 7 0.99 -4.06 18.74
N ASP A 8 0.30 -3.55 19.76
CA ASP A 8 -0.51 -2.34 19.77
C ASP A 8 0.23 -1.23 20.56
N LEU A 9 1.43 -0.89 20.08
CA LEU A 9 2.30 0.13 20.68
C LEU A 9 2.55 1.27 19.67
N PRO A 10 2.73 2.51 20.15
CA PRO A 10 3.24 3.60 19.33
C PRO A 10 4.59 3.27 18.69
N GLY A 11 4.86 3.84 17.52
CA GLY A 11 6.17 3.72 16.87
C GLY A 11 7.29 4.30 17.75
N GLY A 12 8.31 3.49 18.03
CA GLY A 12 9.44 3.87 18.89
C GLY A 12 10.25 2.66 19.35
N ASN A 13 11.11 2.85 20.35
CA ASN A 13 12.00 1.81 20.86
C ASN A 13 11.24 0.60 21.43
N ASP A 14 10.17 0.83 22.21
CA ASP A 14 9.40 -0.24 22.84
C ASP A 14 8.74 -1.17 21.79
N PHE A 15 8.26 -0.60 20.68
CA PHE A 15 7.75 -1.38 19.54
C PHE A 15 8.86 -2.25 18.93
N VAL A 16 10.04 -1.67 18.68
CA VAL A 16 11.18 -2.38 18.08
C VAL A 16 11.67 -3.50 19.01
N ASP A 17 11.72 -3.24 20.31
CA ASP A 17 12.15 -4.22 21.31
C ASP A 17 11.18 -5.40 21.41
N GLU A 18 9.87 -5.17 21.29
CA GLU A 18 8.91 -6.27 21.24
C GLU A 18 8.99 -7.07 19.92
N VAL A 19 9.26 -6.41 18.79
CA VAL A 19 9.53 -7.11 17.52
C VAL A 19 10.74 -8.04 17.66
N ARG A 20 11.86 -7.53 18.19
CA ARG A 20 13.07 -8.33 18.45
C ARG A 20 12.77 -9.48 19.40
N ARG A 21 12.10 -9.22 20.52
CA ARG A 21 11.74 -10.24 21.52
C ARG A 21 10.92 -11.38 20.92
N ALA A 22 9.97 -11.06 20.05
CA ALA A 22 9.15 -12.07 19.38
C ALA A 22 10.00 -12.90 18.42
N TRP A 23 10.78 -12.25 17.55
CA TRP A 23 11.64 -12.95 16.58
C TRP A 23 12.72 -13.82 17.24
N ASP A 24 13.35 -13.35 18.32
CA ASP A 24 14.33 -14.12 19.11
C ASP A 24 13.73 -15.42 19.69
N ARG A 25 12.41 -15.45 19.89
CA ARG A 25 11.66 -16.63 20.36
C ARG A 25 11.13 -17.50 19.23
N GLY A 26 11.30 -17.09 17.97
CA GLY A 26 10.70 -17.72 16.81
C GLY A 26 9.19 -17.48 16.70
N ASP A 27 8.68 -16.43 17.34
CA ASP A 27 7.28 -16.01 17.24
C ASP A 27 7.11 -15.01 16.07
N ALA A 28 5.93 -14.99 15.47
CA ALA A 28 5.55 -13.98 14.47
C ALA A 28 4.93 -12.75 15.15
N VAL A 29 5.03 -11.58 14.51
CA VAL A 29 4.41 -10.35 15.00
C VAL A 29 3.23 -9.89 14.14
N LEU A 30 2.24 -9.28 14.77
CA LEU A 30 1.11 -8.59 14.14
C LEU A 30 1.09 -7.14 14.63
N PRO A 31 1.66 -6.17 13.89
CA PRO A 31 1.53 -4.78 14.26
C PRO A 31 0.08 -4.30 14.09
N ILE A 32 -0.46 -3.67 15.12
CA ILE A 32 -1.78 -3.02 15.13
C ILE A 32 -1.57 -1.51 15.10
N ASP A 33 -2.38 -0.78 14.33
CA ASP A 33 -2.33 0.68 14.36
C ASP A 33 -2.98 1.16 15.65
N HIS A 34 -2.16 1.64 16.58
CA HIS A 34 -2.60 2.02 17.92
C HIS A 34 -3.56 3.20 17.96
N ARG A 35 -3.66 3.94 16.86
CA ARG A 35 -4.56 5.08 16.70
C ARG A 35 -5.97 4.66 16.27
N LEU A 36 -6.17 3.38 15.92
CA LEU A 36 -7.49 2.86 15.60
C LEU A 36 -8.39 2.88 16.84
N PRO A 37 -9.71 3.08 16.68
CA PRO A 37 -10.65 2.85 17.77
C PRO A 37 -10.59 1.41 18.26
N ASP A 38 -10.82 1.18 19.56
CA ASP A 38 -10.74 -0.16 20.19
C ASP A 38 -11.59 -1.20 19.46
N VAL A 39 -12.78 -0.82 18.99
CA VAL A 39 -13.66 -1.71 18.21
C VAL A 39 -12.99 -2.26 16.95
N ALA A 40 -12.18 -1.42 16.28
CA ALA A 40 -11.45 -1.82 15.08
C ALA A 40 -10.21 -2.66 15.43
N LYS A 41 -9.50 -2.32 16.52
CA LYS A 41 -8.39 -3.13 17.05
C LYS A 41 -8.88 -4.54 17.43
N ASP A 42 -9.98 -4.61 18.15
CA ASP A 42 -10.63 -5.86 18.55
C ASP A 42 -11.07 -6.69 17.34
N ALA A 43 -11.52 -6.05 16.26
CA ALA A 43 -11.86 -6.76 15.02
C ALA A 43 -10.61 -7.42 14.40
N VAL A 44 -9.47 -6.74 14.39
CA VAL A 44 -8.20 -7.30 13.94
C VAL A 44 -7.75 -8.44 14.85
N VAL A 45 -7.79 -8.27 16.17
CA VAL A 45 -7.42 -9.31 17.14
C VAL A 45 -8.31 -10.55 16.98
N ARG A 46 -9.63 -10.37 16.88
CA ARG A 46 -10.57 -11.49 16.66
C ARG A 46 -10.31 -12.21 15.33
N ALA A 47 -9.99 -11.49 14.27
CA ALA A 47 -9.74 -12.07 12.96
C ALA A 47 -8.39 -12.80 12.90
N MET A 48 -7.34 -12.24 13.50
CA MET A 48 -5.97 -12.77 13.41
C MET A 48 -5.62 -13.80 14.48
N ARG A 49 -6.41 -13.84 15.57
CA ARG A 49 -6.30 -14.81 16.67
C ARG A 49 -4.88 -14.90 17.24
N PRO A 50 -4.28 -13.78 17.71
CA PRO A 50 -2.96 -13.82 18.32
C PRO A 50 -3.00 -14.53 19.68
N HIS A 51 -1.85 -15.03 20.12
CA HIS A 51 -1.69 -15.61 21.45
C HIS A 51 -1.49 -14.53 22.52
N VAL A 52 -0.93 -13.41 22.12
CA VAL A 52 -0.50 -12.33 22.99
C VAL A 52 -0.89 -11.02 22.35
N VAL A 53 -1.39 -10.09 23.15
CA VAL A 53 -1.44 -8.68 22.78
C VAL A 53 -0.50 -7.91 23.73
N VAL A 54 0.30 -7.03 23.16
CA VAL A 54 1.17 -6.10 23.88
C VAL A 54 0.70 -4.70 23.55
N ASP A 55 0.20 -4.00 24.55
CA ASP A 55 -0.29 -2.63 24.46
C ASP A 55 0.32 -1.78 25.60
N LEU A 56 -0.12 -0.52 25.74
CA LEU A 56 0.39 0.39 26.77
C LEU A 56 0.09 -0.07 28.21
N ASP A 57 -0.92 -0.94 28.40
CA ASP A 57 -1.25 -1.52 29.70
C ASP A 57 -0.42 -2.78 30.00
N GLY A 58 0.31 -3.27 29.00
CA GLY A 58 1.31 -4.33 29.11
C GLY A 58 0.99 -5.55 28.24
N ARG A 59 1.40 -6.72 28.72
CA ARG A 59 1.32 -7.99 27.97
C ARG A 59 0.17 -8.84 28.48
N ARG A 60 -0.82 -9.12 27.62
CA ARG A 60 -1.96 -10.02 27.91
C ARG A 60 -1.95 -11.26 27.03
N ASN A 61 -2.16 -12.44 27.63
CA ASN A 61 -2.32 -13.69 26.90
C ASN A 61 -3.79 -13.92 26.54
N LEU A 62 -4.04 -14.40 25.34
CA LEU A 62 -5.37 -14.81 24.88
C LEU A 62 -5.47 -16.34 24.89
N SER A 63 -6.63 -16.87 25.29
CA SER A 63 -6.86 -18.31 25.42
C SER A 63 -7.19 -19.02 24.11
N ASP A 64 -7.54 -18.26 23.07
CA ASP A 64 -8.04 -18.76 21.80
C ASP A 64 -7.10 -18.47 20.62
N GLY A 65 -5.82 -18.20 20.91
CA GLY A 65 -4.79 -17.97 19.88
C GLY A 65 -4.63 -19.16 18.92
N ILE A 66 -4.33 -18.87 17.65
CA ILE A 66 -4.00 -19.88 16.63
C ILE A 66 -2.50 -19.83 16.38
N ASP A 67 -1.85 -20.99 16.40
CA ASP A 67 -0.41 -21.11 16.16
C ASP A 67 -0.02 -20.54 14.79
N THR A 68 1.21 -20.06 14.72
CA THR A 68 1.85 -19.77 13.43
C THR A 68 2.70 -20.96 13.01
N GLU A 69 3.08 -21.00 11.74
CA GLU A 69 3.99 -22.02 11.26
C GLU A 69 5.44 -21.69 11.65
N ILE A 70 6.30 -22.70 11.60
CA ILE A 70 7.74 -22.49 11.74
C ILE A 70 8.18 -21.52 10.65
N ASP A 71 9.05 -20.58 11.01
CA ASP A 71 9.58 -19.52 10.14
C ASP A 71 8.61 -18.37 9.86
N ASP A 72 7.33 -18.43 10.27
CA ASP A 72 6.45 -17.25 10.22
C ASP A 72 7.01 -16.14 11.11
N ALA A 73 7.14 -14.93 10.56
CA ALA A 73 7.77 -13.81 11.24
C ALA A 73 6.87 -12.58 11.33
N LEU A 74 5.95 -12.39 10.38
CA LEU A 74 5.10 -11.20 10.31
C LEU A 74 3.72 -11.55 9.75
N VAL A 75 2.69 -10.96 10.35
CA VAL A 75 1.33 -10.93 9.82
C VAL A 75 0.92 -9.46 9.65
N ILE A 76 0.58 -9.04 8.44
CA ILE A 76 0.01 -7.71 8.19
C ILE A 76 -1.49 -7.84 7.92
N ALA A 77 -2.31 -7.16 8.71
CA ALA A 77 -3.74 -7.07 8.47
C ALA A 77 -4.03 -6.14 7.28
N THR A 78 -4.79 -6.63 6.31
CA THR A 78 -5.29 -5.86 5.16
C THR A 78 -6.81 -5.80 5.23
N SER A 79 -7.42 -4.74 4.67
CA SER A 79 -8.87 -4.49 4.82
C SER A 79 -9.77 -5.52 4.13
N GLY A 80 -9.24 -6.43 3.30
CA GLY A 80 -10.01 -7.41 2.53
C GLY A 80 -11.00 -6.77 1.53
N SER A 81 -11.28 -7.43 0.41
CA SER A 81 -12.35 -6.98 -0.51
C SER A 81 -13.75 -7.18 0.09
N THR A 82 -13.88 -8.08 1.07
CA THR A 82 -15.13 -8.44 1.75
C THR A 82 -15.39 -7.64 3.03
N GLY A 83 -14.50 -6.71 3.40
CA GLY A 83 -14.59 -5.90 4.61
C GLY A 83 -14.12 -6.58 5.90
N GLN A 84 -13.81 -7.88 5.86
CA GLN A 84 -13.16 -8.59 6.96
C GLN A 84 -11.62 -8.54 6.79
N PRO A 85 -10.86 -8.20 7.85
CA PRO A 85 -9.41 -8.15 7.75
C PRO A 85 -8.81 -9.51 7.37
N LYS A 86 -7.95 -9.53 6.35
CA LYS A 86 -7.12 -10.69 5.99
C LYS A 86 -5.71 -10.50 6.56
N GLY A 87 -5.09 -11.56 7.07
CA GLY A 87 -3.73 -11.50 7.58
C GLY A 87 -2.75 -12.04 6.54
N VAL A 88 -1.92 -11.20 5.94
CA VAL A 88 -0.87 -11.64 5.03
C VAL A 88 0.33 -12.12 5.83
N VAL A 89 0.68 -13.39 5.69
CA VAL A 89 1.76 -14.03 6.47
C VAL A 89 3.06 -14.02 5.69
N HIS A 90 4.11 -13.49 6.30
CA HIS A 90 5.48 -13.48 5.79
C HIS A 90 6.38 -14.31 6.70
N THR A 91 7.29 -15.05 6.07
CA THR A 91 8.33 -15.81 6.79
C THR A 91 9.57 -14.96 7.03
N MET A 92 10.41 -15.35 7.98
CA MET A 92 11.70 -14.71 8.22
C MET A 92 12.56 -14.76 6.96
N ARG A 93 12.64 -15.93 6.30
CA ARG A 93 13.36 -16.08 5.03
C ARG A 93 12.85 -15.14 3.93
N GLY A 94 11.53 -14.94 3.84
CA GLY A 94 10.92 -14.01 2.90
C GLY A 94 11.26 -12.55 3.21
N LEU A 95 11.20 -12.16 4.49
CA LEU A 95 11.61 -10.82 4.94
C LEU A 95 13.10 -10.57 4.69
N GLU A 96 13.95 -11.56 4.92
CA GLU A 96 15.38 -11.48 4.61
C GLU A 96 15.65 -11.32 3.11
N ALA A 97 14.93 -12.06 2.28
CA ALA A 97 15.04 -11.92 0.84
C ALA A 97 14.59 -10.53 0.36
N SER A 98 13.48 -10.02 0.90
CA SER A 98 13.02 -8.64 0.68
C SER A 98 14.08 -7.61 1.07
N ALA A 99 14.72 -7.80 2.23
CA ALA A 99 15.75 -6.90 2.74
C ALA A 99 17.02 -6.88 1.89
N ARG A 100 17.50 -8.06 1.48
CA ARG A 100 18.65 -8.18 0.57
C ARG A 100 18.34 -7.58 -0.80
N SER A 101 17.19 -7.93 -1.39
CA SER A 101 16.77 -7.45 -2.70
C SER A 101 16.65 -5.92 -2.73
N THR A 102 16.01 -5.33 -1.71
CA THR A 102 15.91 -3.87 -1.53
C THR A 102 17.28 -3.21 -1.36
N SER A 103 18.16 -3.81 -0.55
CA SER A 103 19.47 -3.23 -0.26
C SER A 103 20.37 -3.21 -1.50
N THR A 104 20.33 -4.28 -2.30
CA THR A 104 21.03 -4.34 -3.59
C THR A 104 20.46 -3.31 -4.57
N ALA A 105 19.13 -3.23 -4.70
CA ALA A 105 18.48 -2.28 -5.62
C ALA A 105 18.77 -0.81 -5.26
N LEU A 106 18.91 -0.48 -3.98
CA LEU A 106 19.25 0.87 -3.51
C LEU A 106 20.75 1.18 -3.51
N GLY A 107 21.60 0.17 -3.69
CA GLY A 107 23.03 0.28 -3.42
C GLY A 107 23.26 0.77 -2.00
N THR A 108 22.68 0.08 -1.01
CA THR A 108 22.82 0.39 0.41
C THR A 108 24.28 0.28 0.85
N LEU A 109 24.73 1.29 1.59
CA LEU A 109 26.08 1.39 2.15
C LEU A 109 26.08 0.96 3.62
N GLU A 110 27.23 0.55 4.15
CA GLU A 110 27.36 0.24 5.59
C GLU A 110 27.09 1.46 6.48
N SER A 111 27.34 2.67 5.96
CA SER A 111 27.06 3.92 6.65
C SER A 111 25.59 4.35 6.58
N ASP A 112 24.74 3.62 5.87
CA ASP A 112 23.33 3.98 5.77
C ASP A 112 22.57 3.69 7.05
N SER A 113 21.52 4.47 7.28
CA SER A 113 20.60 4.30 8.40
C SER A 113 19.17 4.61 7.97
N TRP A 114 18.22 3.89 8.55
CA TRP A 114 16.81 3.95 8.18
C TRP A 114 15.99 4.79 9.14
N LEU A 115 15.09 5.59 8.58
CA LEU A 115 13.97 6.22 9.30
C LEU A 115 12.66 5.52 8.93
N ALA A 116 11.99 4.94 9.93
CA ALA A 116 10.63 4.42 9.80
C ALA A 116 9.63 5.46 10.32
N CYS A 117 8.99 6.20 9.41
CA CYS A 117 8.02 7.26 9.75
C CYS A 117 6.64 7.05 9.12
N LEU A 118 6.37 5.88 8.55
CA LEU A 118 5.04 5.49 8.07
C LEU A 118 4.38 4.53 9.06
N PRO A 119 3.04 4.38 9.06
CA PRO A 119 2.35 3.50 10.00
C PRO A 119 2.89 2.06 9.95
N LEU A 120 3.28 1.55 11.12
CA LEU A 120 3.95 0.25 11.26
C LEU A 120 2.99 -0.94 11.11
N ALA A 121 1.69 -0.70 11.18
CA ALA A 121 0.65 -1.71 10.88
C ALA A 121 0.52 -2.03 9.38
N HIS A 122 1.27 -1.34 8.52
CA HIS A 122 1.32 -1.60 7.09
C HIS A 122 2.70 -2.04 6.66
N ILE A 123 2.74 -2.87 5.61
CA ILE A 123 4.01 -3.36 5.06
C ILE A 123 4.96 -2.21 4.67
N GLY A 124 4.43 -1.07 4.22
CA GLY A 124 5.23 0.09 3.83
C GLY A 124 6.05 0.67 4.99
N GLY A 125 5.46 0.75 6.19
CA GLY A 125 6.16 1.19 7.40
C GLY A 125 6.96 0.06 8.05
N PHE A 126 6.33 -1.10 8.26
CA PHE A 126 6.98 -2.24 8.92
C PHE A 126 8.22 -2.73 8.19
N SER A 127 8.20 -2.75 6.85
CA SER A 127 9.35 -3.20 6.07
C SER A 127 10.60 -2.36 6.32
N VAL A 128 10.49 -1.08 6.72
CA VAL A 128 11.65 -0.28 7.11
C VAL A 128 12.30 -0.84 8.38
N VAL A 129 11.47 -1.12 9.39
CA VAL A 129 11.92 -1.74 10.66
C VAL A 129 12.54 -3.10 10.37
N ALA A 130 11.83 -3.97 9.65
CA ALA A 130 12.32 -5.31 9.32
C ALA A 130 13.66 -5.27 8.58
N ARG A 131 13.79 -4.42 7.55
CA ARG A 131 15.02 -4.30 6.77
C ARG A 131 16.18 -3.79 7.62
N ALA A 132 15.97 -2.78 8.45
CA ALA A 132 17.04 -2.26 9.29
C ALA A 132 17.51 -3.30 10.32
N LEU A 133 16.57 -4.02 10.96
CA LEU A 133 16.90 -5.08 11.91
C LEU A 133 17.64 -6.25 11.26
N ILE A 134 17.15 -6.75 10.12
CA ILE A 134 17.73 -7.88 9.40
C ILE A 134 19.12 -7.54 8.83
N MET A 135 19.28 -6.34 8.28
CA MET A 135 20.54 -5.91 7.67
C MET A 135 21.53 -5.33 8.70
N GLY A 136 21.15 -5.24 9.98
CA GLY A 136 22.00 -4.68 11.04
C GLY A 136 22.30 -3.19 10.90
N LEU A 137 21.37 -2.43 10.30
CA LEU A 137 21.52 -0.98 10.07
C LEU A 137 20.92 -0.18 11.23
N ALA A 138 21.46 1.00 11.49
CA ALA A 138 20.90 1.92 12.47
C ALA A 138 19.46 2.31 12.06
N LEU A 139 18.56 2.34 13.06
CA LEU A 139 17.12 2.55 12.86
C LEU A 139 16.61 3.62 13.82
N GLU A 140 15.87 4.57 13.26
CA GLU A 140 15.02 5.49 14.00
C GLU A 140 13.57 5.23 13.63
N VAL A 141 12.67 5.20 14.63
CA VAL A 141 11.25 4.90 14.43
C VAL A 141 10.41 6.03 15.01
N HIS A 142 9.53 6.59 14.19
CA HIS A 142 8.54 7.58 14.59
C HIS A 142 7.15 6.94 14.68
N ASP A 143 6.30 7.54 15.50
CA ASP A 143 4.90 7.15 15.61
C ASP A 143 4.03 7.74 14.50
N GLY A 144 4.33 7.34 13.27
CA GLY A 144 3.75 7.90 12.06
C GLY A 144 4.49 9.15 11.56
N PHE A 145 3.89 9.80 10.57
CA PHE A 145 4.55 10.86 9.80
C PHE A 145 4.32 12.22 10.43
N ASP A 146 5.41 12.88 10.81
CA ASP A 146 5.47 14.27 11.24
C ASP A 146 6.59 14.98 10.45
N ALA A 147 6.25 16.05 9.73
CA ALA A 147 7.18 16.68 8.81
C ALA A 147 8.36 17.36 9.53
N ASP A 148 8.11 17.94 10.70
CA ASP A 148 9.15 18.65 11.45
C ASP A 148 10.14 17.63 12.04
N ARG A 149 9.62 16.57 12.68
CA ARG A 149 10.46 15.49 13.22
C ARG A 149 11.26 14.76 12.15
N VAL A 150 10.64 14.47 11.00
CA VAL A 150 11.35 13.85 9.87
C VAL A 150 12.42 14.80 9.31
N GLY A 151 12.15 16.11 9.29
CA GLY A 151 13.10 17.13 8.89
C GLY A 151 14.30 17.29 9.83
N GLU A 152 14.17 16.92 11.10
CA GLU A 152 15.25 16.94 12.10
C GLU A 152 16.14 15.69 12.06
N SER A 153 15.65 14.58 11.50
CA SER A 153 16.38 13.32 11.45
C SER A 153 17.65 13.40 10.59
N ASP A 154 18.66 12.62 10.98
CA ASP A 154 19.95 12.47 10.29
C ASP A 154 20.06 11.14 9.51
N ARG A 155 18.97 10.36 9.44
CA ARG A 155 18.93 9.09 8.72
C ARG A 155 19.07 9.29 7.22
N THR A 156 19.75 8.35 6.55
CA THR A 156 20.07 8.47 5.13
C THR A 156 19.01 7.86 4.23
N LEU A 157 18.19 6.93 4.72
CA LEU A 157 17.19 6.19 3.96
C LEU A 157 15.81 6.29 4.62
N THR A 158 14.76 6.46 3.81
CA THR A 158 13.37 6.42 4.32
C THR A 158 12.40 5.90 3.26
N SER A 159 11.21 5.50 3.70
CA SER A 159 10.06 5.21 2.83
C SER A 159 8.99 6.27 3.04
N LEU A 160 8.48 6.84 1.95
CA LEU A 160 7.45 7.88 1.98
C LEU A 160 6.30 7.55 1.01
N VAL A 161 5.19 8.27 1.21
CA VAL A 161 4.11 8.39 0.22
C VAL A 161 4.22 9.76 -0.48
N PRO A 162 3.68 9.94 -1.71
CA PRO A 162 3.79 11.21 -2.44
C PRO A 162 3.33 12.46 -1.69
N THR A 163 2.28 12.35 -0.86
CA THR A 163 1.79 13.46 -0.04
C THR A 163 2.78 13.88 1.05
N ALA A 164 3.49 12.91 1.65
CA ALA A 164 4.52 13.15 2.66
C ALA A 164 5.78 13.77 2.03
N LEU A 165 6.18 13.28 0.85
CA LEU A 165 7.31 13.83 0.10
C LEU A 165 7.18 15.32 -0.18
N ARG A 166 5.97 15.83 -0.48
CA ARG A 166 5.73 17.26 -0.76
C ARG A 166 5.92 18.17 0.45
N ARG A 167 6.01 17.62 1.67
CA ARG A 167 6.10 18.38 2.92
C ARG A 167 7.52 18.46 3.48
N LEU A 168 8.51 17.95 2.75
CA LEU A 168 9.88 17.77 3.22
C LEU A 168 10.88 18.23 2.16
N ASP A 169 12.09 18.57 2.62
CA ASP A 169 13.25 18.66 1.73
C ASP A 169 13.81 17.25 1.48
N PRO A 170 13.65 16.69 0.26
CA PRO A 170 14.10 15.35 -0.05
C PRO A 170 15.63 15.22 -0.07
N SER A 171 16.39 16.33 -0.22
CA SER A 171 17.84 16.30 -0.35
C SER A 171 18.57 15.80 0.91
N ARG A 172 17.86 15.78 2.04
CA ARG A 172 18.37 15.25 3.32
C ARG A 172 18.61 13.74 3.31
N PHE A 173 17.89 13.02 2.44
CA PHE A 173 18.02 11.57 2.33
C PHE A 173 18.90 11.21 1.13
N ARG A 174 19.74 10.18 1.30
CA ARG A 174 20.48 9.58 0.17
C ARG A 174 19.52 8.90 -0.80
N ARG A 175 18.52 8.19 -0.28
CA ARG A 175 17.45 7.54 -1.06
C ARG A 175 16.11 7.58 -0.34
N ILE A 176 15.05 7.77 -1.10
CA ILE A 176 13.66 7.72 -0.64
C ILE A 176 12.93 6.67 -1.47
N LEU A 177 12.40 5.62 -0.82
CA LEU A 177 11.46 4.71 -1.46
C LEU A 177 10.06 5.35 -1.46
N LEU A 178 9.50 5.56 -2.65
CA LEU A 178 8.20 6.21 -2.82
C LEU A 178 7.17 5.18 -3.28
N GLY A 179 6.28 4.81 -2.37
CA GLY A 179 5.29 3.77 -2.60
C GLY A 179 3.90 4.16 -2.13
N GLY A 180 2.98 3.20 -2.19
CA GLY A 180 1.62 3.37 -1.66
C GLY A 180 0.68 4.18 -2.56
N SER A 181 1.15 4.87 -3.59
CA SER A 181 0.30 5.40 -4.66
C SER A 181 1.15 5.69 -5.89
N ARG A 182 0.51 6.19 -6.96
CA ARG A 182 1.24 6.57 -8.16
C ARG A 182 2.26 7.66 -7.81
N PRO A 183 3.56 7.47 -8.14
CA PRO A 183 4.59 8.46 -7.89
C PRO A 183 4.36 9.72 -8.76
N PRO A 184 4.74 10.92 -8.29
CA PRO A 184 4.73 12.13 -9.10
C PRO A 184 5.76 12.01 -10.23
N ALA A 185 5.45 12.63 -11.37
CA ALA A 185 6.28 12.56 -12.57
C ALA A 185 7.60 13.35 -12.41
N ASP A 186 7.55 14.46 -11.68
CA ASP A 186 8.63 15.40 -11.38
C ASP A 186 9.34 15.09 -10.06
N ARG A 187 9.46 13.80 -9.72
CA ARG A 187 10.09 13.39 -8.46
C ARG A 187 11.60 13.73 -8.42
N PRO A 188 12.14 14.06 -7.23
CA PRO A 188 13.58 14.20 -7.01
C PRO A 188 14.37 12.97 -7.44
N HIS A 189 15.62 13.15 -7.88
CA HIS A 189 16.48 12.08 -8.41
C HIS A 189 16.81 10.98 -7.38
N ASN A 190 16.78 11.31 -6.09
CA ASN A 190 16.99 10.37 -4.99
C ASN A 190 15.70 9.62 -4.58
N CYS A 191 14.56 9.94 -5.19
CA CYS A 191 13.29 9.22 -5.01
C CYS A 191 13.14 8.08 -6.01
N VAL A 192 13.01 6.87 -5.48
CA VAL A 192 12.80 5.63 -6.24
C VAL A 192 11.33 5.25 -6.14
N ALA A 193 10.62 5.21 -7.26
CA ALA A 193 9.24 4.76 -7.25
C ALA A 193 9.16 3.25 -7.11
N THR A 194 8.29 2.77 -6.22
CA THR A 194 8.16 1.35 -5.94
C THR A 194 6.79 0.84 -6.34
N TYR A 195 6.74 -0.32 -7.00
CA TYR A 195 5.56 -1.16 -7.11
C TYR A 195 5.72 -2.40 -6.24
N GLY A 196 4.64 -2.76 -5.56
CA GLY A 196 4.55 -3.89 -4.65
C GLY A 196 3.25 -3.86 -3.86
N LEU A 197 2.97 -4.99 -3.22
CA LEU A 197 1.77 -5.25 -2.44
C LEU A 197 2.14 -5.64 -1.00
N THR A 198 1.12 -5.88 -0.17
CA THR A 198 1.35 -6.49 1.14
C THR A 198 1.90 -7.90 0.96
N GLU A 199 1.38 -8.62 -0.03
CA GLU A 199 1.67 -9.99 -0.40
C GLU A 199 3.09 -10.16 -0.97
N THR A 200 3.75 -9.08 -1.41
CA THR A 200 5.14 -9.13 -1.91
C THR A 200 6.17 -8.72 -0.86
N GLY A 201 5.75 -8.47 0.39
CA GLY A 201 6.68 -8.13 1.47
C GLY A 201 7.35 -6.77 1.30
N SER A 202 6.64 -5.81 0.67
CA SER A 202 7.04 -4.46 0.23
C SER A 202 7.32 -4.33 -1.28
N GLY A 203 8.07 -3.32 -1.71
CA GLY A 203 8.30 -3.02 -3.12
C GLY A 203 9.25 -4.02 -3.78
N VAL A 204 8.83 -4.58 -4.91
CA VAL A 204 9.57 -5.58 -5.70
C VAL A 204 10.00 -5.09 -7.08
N VAL A 205 9.47 -3.94 -7.52
CA VAL A 205 9.84 -3.29 -8.79
C VAL A 205 10.14 -1.83 -8.54
N TYR A 206 11.36 -1.39 -8.85
CA TYR A 206 11.85 -0.04 -8.61
C TYR A 206 12.04 0.70 -9.94
N ASP A 207 11.38 1.84 -10.10
CA ASP A 207 11.36 2.65 -11.32
C ASP A 207 10.90 1.89 -12.58
N GLY A 208 10.13 0.82 -12.38
CA GLY A 208 9.65 -0.10 -13.41
C GLY A 208 10.57 -1.29 -13.65
N TRP A 209 11.70 -1.40 -12.96
CA TRP A 209 12.62 -2.53 -13.11
C TRP A 209 12.45 -3.52 -11.96
N PRO A 210 12.33 -4.83 -12.24
CA PRO A 210 12.28 -5.83 -11.17
C PRO A 210 13.57 -5.78 -10.34
N ASN A 211 13.41 -5.88 -9.02
CA ASN A 211 14.54 -6.00 -8.10
C ASN A 211 15.22 -7.37 -8.28
N PRO A 212 16.44 -7.56 -7.75
CA PRO A 212 17.10 -8.87 -7.78
C PRO A 212 16.21 -9.98 -7.24
N ASP A 213 16.26 -11.13 -7.92
CA ASP A 213 15.46 -12.34 -7.64
C ASP A 213 13.94 -12.17 -7.81
N VAL A 214 13.49 -11.09 -8.44
CA VAL A 214 12.09 -10.87 -8.82
C VAL A 214 11.92 -11.18 -10.30
N GLU A 215 10.96 -12.06 -10.59
CA GLU A 215 10.50 -12.34 -11.94
C GLU A 215 9.10 -11.76 -12.15
N LEU A 216 8.88 -11.23 -13.35
CA LEU A 216 7.60 -10.67 -13.78
C LEU A 216 7.09 -11.42 -15.00
N ARG A 217 5.77 -11.63 -15.06
CA ARG A 217 5.07 -12.16 -16.24
C ARG A 217 3.76 -11.41 -16.41
N ILE A 218 3.34 -11.23 -17.66
CA ILE A 218 1.99 -10.76 -17.97
C ILE A 218 1.14 -11.95 -18.44
N LEU A 219 -0.02 -12.17 -17.79
CA LEU A 219 -1.00 -13.19 -18.17
C LEU A 219 -2.38 -12.53 -18.25
N ASP A 220 -2.98 -12.48 -19.43
CA ASP A 220 -4.28 -11.80 -19.66
C ASP A 220 -4.33 -10.39 -19.05
N ASP A 221 -3.29 -9.61 -19.38
CA ASP A 221 -2.98 -8.25 -18.88
C ASP A 221 -2.68 -8.16 -17.36
N GLU A 222 -2.70 -9.27 -16.63
CA GLU A 222 -2.34 -9.30 -15.20
C GLU A 222 -0.83 -9.30 -15.00
N ILE A 223 -0.37 -8.54 -14.02
CA ILE A 223 0.98 -8.62 -13.50
C ILE A 223 1.07 -9.82 -12.56
N LEU A 224 1.86 -10.82 -12.93
CA LEU A 224 2.24 -11.92 -12.06
C LEU A 224 3.66 -11.67 -11.55
N VAL A 225 3.86 -11.92 -10.25
CA VAL A 225 5.16 -11.74 -9.58
C VAL A 225 5.62 -13.07 -9.02
N ARG A 226 6.88 -13.43 -9.24
CA ARG A 226 7.52 -14.56 -8.56
C ARG A 226 8.81 -14.10 -7.89
N GLY A 227 9.05 -14.57 -6.68
CA GLY A 227 10.29 -14.29 -5.97
C GLY A 227 10.29 -14.87 -4.55
N PRO A 228 11.46 -14.91 -3.89
CA PRO A 228 11.60 -15.49 -2.56
C PRO A 228 10.94 -14.68 -1.43
N MET A 229 10.55 -13.43 -1.69
CA MET A 229 9.98 -12.50 -0.72
C MET A 229 8.44 -12.55 -0.61
N LEU A 230 7.79 -13.35 -1.44
CA LEU A 230 6.34 -13.44 -1.45
C LEU A 230 5.82 -13.95 -0.10
N MET A 231 4.60 -13.54 0.24
CA MET A 231 3.86 -14.09 1.37
C MET A 231 3.84 -15.62 1.30
N ARG A 232 3.76 -16.28 2.45
CA ARG A 232 3.51 -17.71 2.51
C ARG A 232 2.06 -18.04 2.17
N ALA A 233 1.14 -17.32 2.84
CA ALA A 233 -0.29 -17.48 2.71
C ALA A 233 -1.02 -16.32 3.40
N TYR A 234 -2.34 -16.28 3.27
CA TYR A 234 -3.20 -15.57 4.22
C TYR A 234 -3.40 -16.41 5.50
N ARG A 235 -3.77 -15.78 6.62
CA ARG A 235 -3.98 -16.47 7.91
C ARG A 235 -5.12 -17.48 7.91
N ASP A 236 -6.06 -17.39 6.97
CA ASP A 236 -7.09 -18.40 6.75
C ASP A 236 -6.61 -19.63 5.94
N GLY A 237 -5.32 -19.64 5.56
CA GLY A 237 -4.69 -20.71 4.79
C GLY A 237 -4.83 -20.57 3.28
N THR A 238 -5.58 -19.59 2.78
CA THR A 238 -5.69 -19.33 1.35
C THR A 238 -4.45 -18.63 0.80
N THR A 239 -4.25 -18.68 -0.52
CA THR A 239 -3.17 -17.94 -1.20
C THR A 239 -3.59 -17.62 -2.63
N THR A 240 -3.03 -16.56 -3.21
CA THR A 240 -3.12 -16.25 -4.65
C THR A 240 -1.84 -16.61 -5.39
N ILE A 241 -0.94 -17.37 -4.73
CA ILE A 241 0.24 -17.95 -5.36
C ILE A 241 -0.17 -19.28 -5.99
N ASP A 242 0.08 -19.44 -7.29
CA ASP A 242 -0.23 -20.67 -8.01
C ASP A 242 0.82 -21.78 -7.79
N ALA A 243 0.57 -22.95 -8.38
CA ALA A 243 1.44 -24.11 -8.24
C ALA A 243 2.85 -23.90 -8.84
N ASP A 244 3.02 -22.93 -9.74
CA ASP A 244 4.30 -22.57 -10.37
C ASP A 244 5.05 -21.46 -9.59
N GLY A 245 4.47 -21.02 -8.46
CA GLY A 245 5.05 -20.02 -7.56
C GLY A 245 4.76 -18.58 -7.97
N TRP A 246 3.83 -18.32 -8.89
CA TRP A 246 3.46 -16.97 -9.28
C TRP A 246 2.34 -16.42 -8.40
N LEU A 247 2.59 -15.27 -7.78
CA LEU A 247 1.57 -14.45 -7.14
C LEU A 247 0.73 -13.76 -8.23
N HIS A 248 -0.57 -14.05 -8.22
CA HIS A 248 -1.59 -13.30 -8.95
C HIS A 248 -1.92 -12.04 -8.15
N THR A 249 -1.65 -10.87 -8.75
CA THR A 249 -1.70 -9.56 -8.07
C THR A 249 -3.05 -8.86 -8.22
N ASP A 250 -3.88 -9.28 -9.18
CA ASP A 250 -5.03 -8.54 -9.68
C ASP A 250 -4.71 -7.13 -10.22
N ASP A 251 -3.44 -6.77 -10.41
CA ASP A 251 -3.04 -5.52 -11.04
C ASP A 251 -2.84 -5.72 -12.54
N VAL A 252 -3.29 -4.75 -13.33
CA VAL A 252 -3.15 -4.70 -14.77
C VAL A 252 -1.88 -3.94 -15.14
N GLY A 253 -1.13 -4.47 -16.09
CA GLY A 253 0.06 -3.81 -16.60
C GLY A 253 0.67 -4.50 -17.80
N ARG A 254 1.76 -3.92 -18.28
CA ARG A 254 2.51 -4.44 -19.42
C ARG A 254 4.00 -4.33 -19.19
N LEU A 255 4.74 -5.22 -19.83
CA LEU A 255 6.20 -5.11 -19.96
C LEU A 255 6.51 -4.43 -21.30
N THR A 256 7.38 -3.43 -21.27
CA THR A 256 7.96 -2.84 -22.48
C THR A 256 8.94 -3.82 -23.16
N SER A 257 9.38 -3.52 -24.38
CA SER A 257 10.32 -4.37 -25.11
C SER A 257 11.69 -4.51 -24.43
N ASP A 258 12.06 -3.55 -23.58
CA ASP A 258 13.26 -3.58 -22.74
C ASP A 258 13.02 -4.22 -21.35
N GLY A 259 11.80 -4.70 -21.05
CA GLY A 259 11.49 -5.43 -19.82
C GLY A 259 11.09 -4.55 -18.62
N ARG A 260 10.79 -3.26 -18.85
CA ARG A 260 10.28 -2.35 -17.83
C ARG A 260 8.78 -2.57 -17.63
N LEU A 261 8.36 -2.67 -16.38
CA LEU A 261 6.96 -2.74 -15.97
C LEU A 261 6.30 -1.36 -16.02
N GLU A 262 5.17 -1.30 -16.70
CA GLU A 262 4.20 -0.22 -16.64
C GLU A 262 2.92 -0.72 -15.99
N VAL A 263 2.58 -0.17 -14.82
CA VAL A 263 1.35 -0.52 -14.08
C VAL A 263 0.22 0.41 -14.52
N GLU A 264 -0.88 -0.18 -14.97
CA GLU A 264 -2.04 0.53 -15.52
C GLU A 264 -3.13 0.76 -14.47
N GLY A 265 -3.28 -0.16 -13.51
CA GLY A 265 -4.21 -0.03 -12.38
C GLY A 265 -4.62 -1.39 -11.82
N ARG A 266 -5.72 -1.46 -11.06
CA ARG A 266 -6.23 -2.72 -10.50
C ARG A 266 -7.40 -3.26 -11.32
N ARG A 267 -7.42 -4.56 -11.61
CA ARG A 267 -8.49 -5.24 -12.38
C ARG A 267 -9.86 -5.05 -11.76
N GLY A 268 -9.96 -5.08 -10.42
CA GLY A 268 -11.21 -4.87 -9.68
C GLY A 268 -11.72 -3.42 -9.65
N ASP A 269 -10.89 -2.45 -10.05
CA ASP A 269 -11.27 -1.04 -10.15
C ASP A 269 -11.71 -0.65 -11.58
N VAL A 270 -11.66 -1.59 -12.54
CA VAL A 270 -12.08 -1.33 -13.92
C VAL A 270 -13.56 -0.98 -13.96
N ILE A 271 -13.86 0.16 -14.58
CA ILE A 271 -15.22 0.62 -14.85
C ILE A 271 -15.65 0.02 -16.19
N ASN A 272 -16.77 -0.68 -16.21
CA ASN A 272 -17.35 -1.27 -17.40
C ASN A 272 -18.51 -0.40 -17.90
N THR A 273 -18.24 0.46 -18.89
CA THR A 273 -19.21 1.41 -19.43
C THR A 273 -19.52 1.10 -20.90
N GLY A 274 -20.78 0.77 -21.22
CA GLY A 274 -21.19 0.43 -22.58
C GLY A 274 -20.45 -0.76 -23.20
N GLY A 275 -20.02 -1.71 -22.38
CA GLY A 275 -19.17 -2.84 -22.80
C GLY A 275 -17.69 -2.48 -23.03
N GLN A 276 -17.27 -1.25 -22.73
CA GLN A 276 -15.88 -0.80 -22.77
C GLN A 276 -15.26 -0.81 -21.37
N LYS A 277 -13.98 -1.13 -21.29
CA LYS A 277 -13.20 -1.10 -20.04
C LYS A 277 -12.52 0.25 -19.90
N VAL A 278 -12.72 0.89 -18.75
CA VAL A 278 -12.06 2.14 -18.38
C VAL A 278 -11.29 1.90 -17.09
N TRP A 279 -9.98 2.15 -17.15
CA TRP A 279 -9.12 2.12 -15.98
C TRP A 279 -9.12 3.50 -15.33
N PRO A 280 -9.65 3.64 -14.09
CA PRO A 280 -9.71 4.93 -13.41
C PRO A 280 -8.38 5.67 -13.39
N ASP A 281 -7.30 4.95 -13.07
CA ASP A 281 -5.95 5.50 -12.96
C ASP A 281 -5.46 6.12 -14.29
N ALA A 282 -5.86 5.59 -15.44
CA ALA A 282 -5.48 6.17 -16.74
C ALA A 282 -6.14 7.53 -16.96
N VAL A 283 -7.42 7.65 -16.59
CA VAL A 283 -8.20 8.89 -16.67
C VAL A 283 -7.68 9.92 -15.66
N GLU A 284 -7.43 9.50 -14.43
CA GLU A 284 -6.82 10.33 -13.38
C GLU A 284 -5.47 10.91 -13.83
N LYS A 285 -4.63 10.14 -14.54
CA LYS A 285 -3.36 10.62 -15.08
C LYS A 285 -3.51 11.83 -16.00
N VAL A 286 -4.52 11.79 -16.85
CA VAL A 286 -4.79 12.84 -17.83
C VAL A 286 -5.34 14.07 -17.12
N LEU A 287 -6.30 13.87 -16.21
CA LEU A 287 -6.93 14.96 -15.47
C LEU A 287 -5.99 15.64 -14.47
N GLN A 288 -5.09 14.91 -13.83
CA GLN A 288 -4.11 15.49 -12.89
C GLN A 288 -3.15 16.47 -13.59
N ARG A 289 -2.90 16.33 -14.90
CA ARG A 289 -2.10 17.30 -15.66
C ARG A 289 -2.85 18.61 -15.90
N LEU A 290 -4.16 18.53 -16.09
CA LEU A 290 -5.05 19.69 -16.24
C LEU A 290 -5.29 20.38 -14.89
N LEU A 291 -5.38 19.58 -13.82
CA LEU A 291 -5.80 20.01 -12.49
C LEU A 291 -4.73 19.63 -11.45
N PRO A 292 -3.52 20.21 -11.47
CA PRO A 292 -2.42 19.79 -10.62
C PRO A 292 -2.69 19.96 -9.12
N ASP A 293 -3.48 20.97 -8.74
CA ASP A 293 -3.80 21.30 -7.35
C ASP A 293 -5.11 20.69 -6.84
N VAL A 294 -5.83 19.94 -7.69
CA VAL A 294 -7.09 19.29 -7.31
C VAL A 294 -6.79 17.87 -6.87
N ASP A 295 -7.28 17.51 -5.68
CA ASP A 295 -7.25 16.13 -5.22
C ASP A 295 -8.48 15.40 -5.79
N LEU A 296 -8.23 14.42 -6.66
CA LEU A 296 -9.25 13.79 -7.49
C LEU A 296 -9.14 12.27 -7.49
N VAL A 297 -10.26 11.61 -7.76
CA VAL A 297 -10.35 10.17 -8.01
C VAL A 297 -11.42 9.88 -9.05
N ILE A 298 -11.18 8.89 -9.89
CA ILE A 298 -12.18 8.35 -10.81
C ILE A 298 -12.81 7.11 -10.18
N VAL A 299 -14.14 7.06 -10.19
CA VAL A 299 -14.92 5.92 -9.67
C VAL A 299 -16.04 5.56 -10.64
N SER A 300 -16.56 4.34 -10.52
CA SER A 300 -17.79 3.95 -11.21
C SER A 300 -19.03 4.42 -10.44
N ARG A 301 -20.08 4.75 -11.18
CA ARG A 301 -21.46 4.89 -10.67
C ARG A 301 -22.37 3.97 -11.50
N PRO A 302 -23.23 3.13 -10.88
CA PRO A 302 -24.15 2.28 -11.63
C PRO A 302 -25.04 3.08 -12.57
N ASP A 303 -25.30 2.56 -13.76
CA ASP A 303 -26.16 3.17 -14.78
C ASP A 303 -26.97 2.10 -15.53
N PRO A 304 -28.31 2.25 -15.67
CA PRO A 304 -29.15 1.26 -16.34
C PRO A 304 -28.89 1.04 -17.83
N GLU A 305 -28.35 2.04 -18.53
CA GLU A 305 -28.09 2.01 -19.97
C GLU A 305 -26.65 1.54 -20.26
N TRP A 306 -25.69 2.04 -19.49
CA TRP A 306 -24.25 1.83 -19.74
C TRP A 306 -23.62 0.78 -18.81
N GLY A 307 -24.35 0.25 -17.83
CA GLY A 307 -23.83 -0.58 -16.76
C GLY A 307 -23.17 0.28 -15.68
N GLU A 308 -22.11 1.00 -16.05
CA GLU A 308 -21.44 1.98 -15.19
C GLU A 308 -21.14 3.28 -15.93
N ARG A 309 -21.13 4.40 -15.20
CA ARG A 309 -20.62 5.72 -15.63
C ARG A 309 -19.26 5.99 -14.99
N VAL A 310 -18.41 6.69 -15.74
CA VAL A 310 -17.13 7.21 -15.25
C VAL A 310 -17.39 8.55 -14.54
N VAL A 311 -17.14 8.61 -13.23
CA VAL A 311 -17.40 9.80 -12.41
C VAL A 311 -16.09 10.35 -11.86
N LEU A 312 -15.87 11.66 -12.03
CA LEU A 312 -14.80 12.39 -11.36
C LEU A 312 -15.28 12.87 -10.00
N VAL A 313 -14.64 12.41 -8.95
CA VAL A 313 -14.88 12.90 -7.59
C VAL A 313 -13.68 13.72 -7.16
N HIS A 314 -13.91 14.90 -6.59
CA HIS A 314 -12.81 15.80 -6.23
C HIS A 314 -13.05 16.55 -4.93
N THR A 315 -11.96 17.02 -4.34
CA THR A 315 -11.95 18.02 -3.25
C THR A 315 -11.10 19.20 -3.67
N GLY A 316 -11.59 20.41 -3.39
CA GLY A 316 -10.91 21.64 -3.81
C GLY A 316 -11.06 21.92 -5.31
N GLY A 317 -10.89 23.18 -5.67
CA GLY A 317 -11.12 23.67 -7.04
C GLY A 317 -12.58 23.56 -7.50
N ALA A 318 -12.81 23.94 -8.74
CA ALA A 318 -14.11 23.81 -9.42
C ALA A 318 -13.86 23.31 -10.86
N PRO A 319 -13.48 22.02 -11.03
CA PRO A 319 -13.23 21.46 -12.34
C PRO A 319 -14.50 21.48 -13.19
N ASP A 320 -14.38 21.97 -14.42
CA ASP A 320 -15.48 21.98 -15.38
C ASP A 320 -15.55 20.65 -16.14
N LEU A 321 -16.75 20.06 -16.20
CA LEU A 321 -16.98 18.75 -16.82
C LEU A 321 -16.66 18.77 -18.32
N ALA A 322 -17.02 19.83 -19.04
CA ALA A 322 -16.77 19.90 -20.47
C ALA A 322 -15.26 19.96 -20.78
N THR A 323 -14.51 20.73 -19.98
CA THR A 323 -13.05 20.85 -20.07
C THR A 323 -12.37 19.53 -19.73
N CYS A 324 -12.75 18.90 -18.61
CA CYS A 324 -12.21 17.58 -18.22
C CYS A 324 -12.46 16.53 -19.29
N ARG A 325 -13.68 16.49 -19.85
CA ARG A 325 -14.03 15.58 -20.94
C ARG A 325 -13.20 15.80 -22.19
N SER A 326 -12.97 17.06 -22.56
CA SER A 326 -12.19 17.42 -23.75
C SER A 326 -10.73 16.97 -23.59
N MET A 327 -10.12 17.26 -22.44
CA MET A 327 -8.75 16.83 -22.12
C MET A 327 -8.59 15.30 -22.16
N VAL A 328 -9.54 14.55 -21.60
CA VAL A 328 -9.50 13.08 -21.65
C VAL A 328 -9.59 12.57 -23.09
N LYS A 329 -10.45 13.16 -23.92
CA LYS A 329 -10.62 12.77 -25.33
C LYS A 329 -9.42 13.07 -26.23
N GLU A 330 -8.56 14.00 -25.84
CA GLU A 330 -7.31 14.26 -26.55
C GLU A 330 -6.26 13.16 -26.35
N SER A 331 -6.32 12.45 -25.22
CA SER A 331 -5.30 11.47 -24.82
C SER A 331 -5.80 10.02 -24.78
N LEU A 332 -7.11 9.81 -24.61
CA LEU A 332 -7.76 8.52 -24.41
C LEU A 332 -9.04 8.43 -25.26
N ALA A 333 -9.56 7.22 -25.43
CA ALA A 333 -10.82 7.00 -26.13
C ALA A 333 -11.99 7.73 -25.46
N ALA A 334 -12.99 8.14 -26.25
CA ALA A 334 -14.06 9.02 -25.77
C ALA A 334 -14.91 8.44 -24.63
N TYR A 335 -15.00 7.11 -24.54
CA TYR A 335 -15.71 6.41 -23.45
C TYR A 335 -14.98 6.51 -22.10
N CYS A 336 -13.69 6.87 -22.08
CA CYS A 336 -12.93 7.11 -20.85
C CYS A 336 -13.28 8.46 -20.20
N ALA A 337 -13.89 9.39 -20.93
CA ALA A 337 -14.16 10.73 -20.45
C ALA A 337 -15.25 10.72 -19.36
N PRO A 338 -15.03 11.38 -18.20
CA PRO A 338 -16.01 11.39 -17.11
C PRO A 338 -17.34 11.94 -17.61
N THR A 339 -18.45 11.31 -17.25
CA THR A 339 -19.80 11.78 -17.61
C THR A 339 -20.42 12.62 -16.50
N ASP A 340 -19.79 12.67 -15.33
CA ASP A 340 -20.26 13.40 -14.17
C ASP A 340 -19.09 13.87 -13.30
N ILE A 341 -19.30 14.95 -12.54
CA ILE A 341 -18.38 15.49 -11.55
C ILE A 341 -19.11 15.64 -10.22
N VAL A 342 -18.50 15.13 -9.15
CA VAL A 342 -19.03 15.26 -7.79
C VAL A 342 -17.98 15.90 -6.88
N ALA A 343 -18.33 17.03 -6.29
CA ALA A 343 -17.54 17.63 -5.23
C ALA A 343 -17.85 16.94 -3.90
N VAL A 344 -16.82 16.58 -3.14
CA VAL A 344 -16.95 16.07 -1.76
C VAL A 344 -16.12 16.93 -0.81
N THR A 345 -16.43 16.86 0.48
CA THR A 345 -15.67 17.58 1.52
C THR A 345 -14.28 16.99 1.72
N GLU A 346 -14.15 15.65 1.65
CA GLU A 346 -12.88 14.94 1.75
C GLU A 346 -12.91 13.64 0.93
N LEU A 347 -11.73 13.21 0.47
CA LEU A 347 -11.56 11.87 -0.11
C LEU A 347 -11.11 10.91 1.00
N PRO A 348 -11.93 9.91 1.38
CA PRO A 348 -11.58 8.96 2.42
C PRO A 348 -10.35 8.15 1.99
N ARG A 349 -9.36 8.09 2.87
CA ARG A 349 -8.10 7.39 2.63
C ARG A 349 -7.89 6.25 3.61
N THR A 350 -7.12 5.25 3.18
CA THR A 350 -6.53 4.28 4.10
C THR A 350 -5.52 4.99 4.99
N SER A 351 -5.13 4.36 6.10
CA SER A 351 -4.00 4.79 6.93
C SER A 351 -2.66 4.84 6.16
N SER A 352 -2.56 4.16 5.00
CA SER A 352 -1.45 4.29 4.04
C SER A 352 -1.58 5.43 3.02
N GLY A 353 -2.65 6.24 3.10
CA GLY A 353 -2.87 7.42 2.24
C GLY A 353 -3.54 7.13 0.89
N LYS A 354 -3.89 5.88 0.57
CA LYS A 354 -4.62 5.51 -0.65
C LYS A 354 -6.09 5.91 -0.56
N VAL A 355 -6.66 6.48 -1.61
CA VAL A 355 -8.11 6.74 -1.67
C VAL A 355 -8.87 5.41 -1.63
N ARG A 356 -9.90 5.34 -0.80
CA ARG A 356 -10.79 4.18 -0.68
C ARG A 356 -11.95 4.30 -1.67
N ARG A 357 -11.76 3.83 -2.91
CA ARG A 357 -12.78 3.91 -3.99
C ARG A 357 -14.11 3.25 -3.63
N ASP A 358 -14.11 2.21 -2.81
CA ASP A 358 -15.33 1.58 -2.28
C ASP A 358 -16.13 2.49 -1.36
N VAL A 359 -15.45 3.31 -0.55
CA VAL A 359 -16.09 4.29 0.34
C VAL A 359 -16.57 5.48 -0.46
N VAL A 360 -15.74 5.99 -1.38
CA VAL A 360 -16.13 7.08 -2.28
C VAL A 360 -17.40 6.73 -3.05
N ARG A 361 -17.47 5.52 -3.64
CA ARG A 361 -18.68 5.04 -4.34
C ARG A 361 -19.93 5.07 -3.46
N ARG A 362 -19.81 4.72 -2.18
CA ARG A 362 -20.93 4.80 -1.22
C ARG A 362 -21.34 6.24 -0.91
N ILE A 363 -20.36 7.12 -0.62
CA ILE A 363 -20.60 8.55 -0.37
C ILE A 363 -21.39 9.18 -1.53
N ILE A 364 -20.97 8.93 -2.76
CA ILE A 364 -21.63 9.52 -3.94
C ILE A 364 -22.94 8.82 -4.32
N ALA A 365 -23.24 7.65 -3.76
CA ALA A 365 -24.53 6.98 -3.91
C ALA A 365 -25.56 7.55 -2.90
N ASP A 366 -25.13 7.76 -1.65
CA ASP A 366 -25.97 8.33 -0.58
C ASP A 366 -26.29 9.81 -0.82
N SER A 367 -25.40 10.54 -1.49
CA SER A 367 -25.63 11.93 -1.88
C SER A 367 -26.66 12.07 -3.01
N ALA A 368 -26.85 11.03 -3.83
CA ALA A 368 -27.83 11.02 -4.92
C ALA A 368 -29.26 10.73 -4.44
N SER A 369 -29.44 10.09 -3.28
CA SER A 369 -30.75 9.78 -2.71
C SER A 369 -31.39 10.93 -1.91
N HIS A 370 -30.66 12.03 -1.71
CA HIS A 370 -31.12 13.21 -0.97
C HIS A 370 -31.27 14.48 -1.87
N GLY A 371 -31.16 14.32 -3.19
CA GLY A 371 -31.16 15.43 -4.16
C GLY A 371 -32.45 15.63 -4.97
N ASP A 372 -33.50 14.85 -4.69
CA ASP A 372 -34.78 14.87 -5.41
C ASP A 372 -35.97 15.27 -4.50
N ASP A 373 -35.77 16.26 -3.61
CA ASP A 373 -36.86 16.92 -2.85
C ASP A 373 -37.00 18.40 -3.21
#